data_AF-A0A1V5N144-F1
#
_entry.id   AF-A0A1V5N144-F1
#
_cell.length_a   1.000
_cell.length_b   1.000
_cell.length_c   1.000
_cell.angle_alpha   90.00
_cell.angle_beta   90.00
_cell.angle_gamma   90.00
#
_symmetry.space_group_name_H-M   'P 1'
#
loop_
_entity.id
_entity.type
_entity.pdbx_description
1 polymer ?
#
loop_
_entity_poly.entity_id
_entity_poly.type
_entity_poly.pdbx_seq_one_letter_code
_entity_poly.pdbx_strand_id
1 'polypeptide(L)'
;MKGIQFFTLFFLFISMAVAAQRDSVYVIYKGSVVYNESLQEIDSISFVNTVNIPVAAFMAKDERFTLFNEALQVTGWADRINQTPLEDSTFNPAADTRPLMTHTVLEERPKARKTGFTILAVSDSTLARFKECPACPDGVRNLQDLEKVARYFYSRTFNKDADALTDYTDKKHYLNRFIAYHCFDRIMAASRFIKDYDTPHQLPQYDMFEYLEPLLEQSLVEVQLDRDCSLPNSRLGLLNSMGDTSKAVLFTAYVDKPAGGIAKNGYYHEISAPLLFTEALVADLSSKRLRMDIASFFPELVTNNMRGNNPTAVAGVQGKTHAYLLPNNYIEGISLSGSTRMAYLGACAAYEDYQGDEFYFRGPYDITLKTPHIPPGTYELRMGYQPTVYRGLVLFYVDGMQVGDTVNLSLLADNPSIGWELPGSNPTDLDGLKNDSLLHTRGYMKGPASFYCFGHWYGYNADNARLSRQNLRKIIGTFTFTEFKPHTLRIQCVLSRSSDTQLAMDYLEFVPVQLLETEGID
;
A
#
# COMPACT_ATOMS: atom_id res chain seq x y z
N MET A 1 -33.63 38.30 57.14
CA MET A 1 -33.92 38.16 55.70
C MET A 1 -32.63 38.37 54.91
N LYS A 2 -31.95 37.28 54.55
CA LYS A 2 -31.06 37.18 53.37
C LYS A 2 -31.15 35.72 52.94
N GLY A 3 -31.70 35.49 51.76
CA GLY A 3 -32.00 34.17 51.21
C GLY A 3 -30.73 33.46 50.73
N ILE A 4 -30.66 32.17 51.03
CA ILE A 4 -29.68 31.23 50.48
C ILE A 4 -30.38 30.50 49.35
N GLN A 5 -29.94 30.71 48.10
CA GLN A 5 -30.37 29.91 46.96
C GLN A 5 -29.54 28.63 46.91
N PHE A 6 -30.22 27.50 47.07
CA PHE A 6 -29.68 26.16 46.80
C PHE A 6 -29.57 25.96 45.28
N PHE A 7 -28.37 25.66 44.79
CA PHE A 7 -28.18 25.05 43.48
C PHE A 7 -28.36 23.54 43.61
N THR A 8 -29.45 23.02 43.04
CA THR A 8 -29.69 21.58 42.93
C THR A 8 -28.85 21.03 41.77
N LEU A 9 -27.78 20.30 42.08
CA LEU A 9 -27.01 19.53 41.10
C LEU A 9 -27.70 18.17 40.91
N PHE A 10 -28.23 17.91 39.71
CA PHE A 10 -28.76 16.59 39.35
C PHE A 10 -27.59 15.63 39.10
N PHE A 11 -27.41 14.65 39.98
CA PHE A 11 -26.59 13.47 39.70
C PHE A 11 -27.44 12.45 38.92
N LEU A 12 -27.13 12.25 37.64
CA LEU A 12 -27.64 11.12 36.89
C LEU A 12 -26.76 9.90 37.21
N PHE A 13 -27.27 8.98 38.02
CA PHE A 13 -26.66 7.67 38.24
C PHE A 13 -26.77 6.85 36.96
N ILE A 14 -25.64 6.63 36.25
CA ILE A 14 -25.52 5.57 35.25
C ILE A 14 -24.86 4.38 35.94
N SER A 15 -25.57 3.24 35.92
CA SER A 15 -25.13 1.96 36.46
C SER A 15 -23.82 1.49 35.82
N MET A 16 -22.84 1.13 36.66
CA MET A 16 -21.60 0.50 36.23
C MET A 16 -21.80 -0.99 35.93
N ALA A 17 -21.36 -1.43 34.76
CA ALA A 17 -20.79 -2.75 34.52
C ALA A 17 -19.80 -2.72 33.32
N VAL A 18 -18.49 -2.65 33.64
CA VAL A 18 -17.29 -3.28 33.00
C VAL A 18 -17.15 -3.19 31.45
N ALA A 19 -16.11 -2.66 30.77
CA ALA A 19 -14.72 -2.27 31.07
C ALA A 19 -14.17 -1.19 30.09
N ALA A 20 -13.43 -0.23 30.65
CA ALA A 20 -12.27 0.52 30.15
C ALA A 20 -12.18 1.03 28.68
N GLN A 21 -12.72 2.23 28.45
CA GLN A 21 -12.00 3.29 27.74
C GLN A 21 -11.97 4.49 28.70
N ARG A 22 -10.84 4.73 29.37
CA ARG A 22 -10.71 5.89 30.26
C ARG A 22 -10.45 7.11 29.39
N ASP A 23 -11.48 7.91 29.16
CA ASP A 23 -11.31 9.30 28.77
C ASP A 23 -10.53 10.00 29.89
N SER A 24 -9.30 10.40 29.61
CA SER A 24 -8.46 11.10 30.58
C SER A 24 -8.99 12.51 30.80
N VAL A 25 -9.58 12.78 31.95
CA VAL A 25 -9.93 14.14 32.37
C VAL A 25 -8.65 14.83 32.86
N TYR A 26 -8.23 15.89 32.18
CA TYR A 26 -7.13 16.74 32.60
C TYR A 26 -7.68 17.99 33.29
N VAL A 27 -7.09 18.35 34.43
CA VAL A 27 -7.41 19.59 35.14
C VAL A 27 -6.17 20.48 35.12
N ILE A 28 -6.35 21.78 34.87
CA ILE A 28 -5.30 22.77 35.06
C ILE A 28 -5.45 23.34 36.47
N TYR A 29 -4.40 23.24 37.28
CA TYR A 29 -4.32 23.85 38.60
C TYR A 29 -3.05 24.70 38.68
N LYS A 30 -3.20 26.01 38.91
CA LYS A 30 -2.07 26.97 38.94
C LYS A 30 -1.18 26.92 37.69
N GLY A 31 -1.80 26.75 36.51
CA GLY A 31 -1.10 26.77 35.22
C GLY A 31 -0.39 25.46 34.84
N SER A 32 -0.52 24.39 35.64
CA SER A 32 0.07 23.08 35.38
C SER A 32 -0.98 22.00 35.18
N VAL A 33 -0.71 21.04 34.29
CA VAL A 33 -1.56 19.88 34.02
C VAL A 33 -1.41 18.85 35.16
N VAL A 34 -2.52 18.49 35.81
CA VAL A 34 -2.57 17.49 36.88
C VAL A 34 -3.64 16.43 36.59
N TYR A 35 -3.34 15.17 36.93
CA TYR A 35 -4.27 14.04 36.95
C TYR A 35 -4.90 13.97 38.33
N ASN A 36 -6.22 13.80 38.49
CA ASN A 36 -6.78 13.98 39.82
C ASN A 36 -8.00 13.13 40.19
N GLU A 37 -7.97 12.65 41.44
CA GLU A 37 -9.13 12.09 42.17
C GLU A 37 -9.47 12.89 43.47
N SER A 38 -8.81 14.01 43.79
CA SER A 38 -9.11 14.76 45.04
C SER A 38 -8.62 16.23 45.07
N LEU A 39 -9.23 17.12 44.29
CA LEU A 39 -9.04 18.59 44.42
C LEU A 39 -10.39 19.25 44.66
N GLN A 40 -10.44 20.15 45.65
CA GLN A 40 -11.66 20.88 46.04
C GLN A 40 -11.85 22.21 45.29
N GLU A 41 -10.85 22.67 44.53
CA GLU A 41 -10.93 23.89 43.72
C GLU A 41 -10.35 23.64 42.32
N ILE A 42 -11.14 23.90 41.27
CA ILE A 42 -10.79 23.71 39.86
C ILE A 42 -10.92 25.08 39.17
N ASP A 43 -9.86 25.55 38.50
CA ASP A 43 -9.87 26.83 37.76
C ASP A 43 -10.76 26.74 36.50
N SER A 44 -10.67 25.63 35.77
CA SER A 44 -11.54 25.30 34.63
C SER A 44 -11.45 23.81 34.29
N ILE A 45 -12.55 23.23 33.80
CA ILE A 45 -12.58 21.86 33.27
C ILE A 45 -12.49 21.95 31.75
N SER A 46 -11.42 21.39 31.18
CA SER A 46 -11.31 21.17 29.75
C SER A 46 -11.72 19.74 29.44
N PHE A 47 -12.90 19.56 28.86
CA PHE A 47 -13.23 18.29 28.23
C PHE A 47 -12.45 18.20 26.91
N VAL A 48 -11.37 17.42 26.88
CA VAL A 48 -10.92 16.86 25.60
C VAL A 48 -11.88 15.72 25.28
N ASN A 49 -13.10 16.08 24.87
CA ASN A 49 -13.81 15.20 23.97
C ASN A 49 -12.90 15.14 22.75
N THR A 50 -12.26 13.99 22.52
CA THR A 50 -11.72 13.71 21.19
C THR A 50 -12.94 13.59 20.29
N VAL A 51 -13.48 14.74 19.88
CA VAL A 51 -14.41 14.80 18.76
C VAL A 51 -13.60 14.24 17.61
N ASN A 52 -13.86 12.98 17.28
CA ASN A 52 -13.29 12.36 16.11
C ASN A 52 -13.81 13.17 14.92
N ILE A 53 -12.96 14.05 14.41
CA ILE A 53 -13.27 14.83 13.20
C ILE A 53 -12.67 14.03 12.04
N PRO A 54 -13.49 13.51 11.12
CA PRO A 54 -13.00 12.89 9.91
C PRO A 54 -12.04 13.80 9.13
N VAL A 55 -11.08 13.22 8.41
CA VAL A 55 -10.00 13.95 7.73
C VAL A 55 -10.53 15.03 6.77
N ALA A 56 -11.58 14.76 5.98
CA ALA A 56 -12.17 15.76 5.09
C ALA A 56 -12.86 16.89 5.87
N ALA A 57 -13.62 16.58 6.93
CA ALA A 57 -14.19 17.59 7.82
C ALA A 57 -13.13 18.43 8.57
N PHE A 58 -11.95 17.86 8.82
CA PHE A 58 -10.82 18.60 9.38
C PHE A 58 -10.20 19.52 8.32
N MET A 59 -9.95 19.01 7.11
CA MET A 59 -9.41 19.76 5.98
C MET A 59 -10.30 20.94 5.58
N ALA A 60 -11.63 20.80 5.70
CA ALA A 60 -12.58 21.88 5.41
C ALA A 60 -12.39 23.15 6.27
N LYS A 61 -11.63 23.07 7.36
CA LYS A 61 -11.28 24.20 8.23
C LYS A 61 -9.92 24.82 7.90
N ASP A 62 -9.16 24.21 6.99
CA ASP A 62 -7.85 24.69 6.56
C ASP A 62 -8.01 25.64 5.36
N GLU A 63 -7.83 26.93 5.62
CA GLU A 63 -7.95 28.01 4.63
C GLU A 63 -6.93 27.90 3.48
N ARG A 64 -5.95 26.99 3.54
CA ARG A 64 -5.02 26.73 2.42
C ARG A 64 -5.69 26.02 1.24
N PHE A 65 -6.76 25.27 1.48
CA PHE A 65 -7.35 24.34 0.52
C PHE A 65 -8.81 24.66 0.22
N THR A 66 -9.22 25.94 0.26
CA THR A 66 -10.66 26.27 0.15
C THR A 66 -11.26 25.78 -1.16
N LEU A 67 -10.53 25.95 -2.28
CA LEU A 67 -11.00 25.53 -3.60
C LEU A 67 -10.95 24.00 -3.76
N PHE A 68 -9.88 23.35 -3.28
CA PHE A 68 -9.79 21.89 -3.32
C PHE A 68 -10.89 21.25 -2.46
N ASN A 69 -11.18 21.82 -1.29
CA ASN A 69 -12.26 21.37 -0.42
C ASN A 69 -13.64 21.61 -1.03
N GLU A 70 -13.88 22.74 -1.70
CA GLU A 70 -15.12 22.97 -2.47
C GLU A 70 -15.33 21.85 -3.50
N ALA A 71 -14.29 21.51 -4.26
CA ALA A 71 -14.34 20.41 -5.22
C ALA A 71 -14.57 19.04 -4.56
N LEU A 72 -13.92 18.77 -3.42
CA LEU A 72 -14.11 17.54 -2.65
C LEU A 72 -15.56 17.41 -2.13
N GLN A 73 -16.21 18.51 -1.76
CA GLN A 73 -17.59 18.55 -1.31
C GLN A 73 -18.58 18.30 -2.46
N VAL A 74 -18.47 19.08 -3.54
CA VAL A 74 -19.45 18.99 -4.64
C VAL A 74 -19.39 17.67 -5.41
N THR A 75 -18.23 16.99 -5.38
CA THR A 75 -18.05 15.66 -5.98
C THR A 75 -18.55 14.52 -5.09
N GLY A 76 -18.97 14.80 -3.86
CA GLY A 76 -19.46 13.81 -2.89
C GLY A 76 -18.35 13.00 -2.18
N TRP A 77 -17.08 13.22 -2.52
CA TRP A 77 -15.96 12.53 -1.86
C TRP A 77 -15.78 12.93 -0.41
N ALA A 78 -16.02 14.21 -0.06
CA ALA A 78 -16.00 14.66 1.33
C ALA A 78 -17.02 13.89 2.19
N ASP A 79 -18.24 13.71 1.66
CA ASP A 79 -19.30 12.97 2.35
C ASP A 79 -18.94 11.50 2.52
N ARG A 80 -18.43 10.84 1.47
CA ARG A 80 -17.96 9.46 1.58
C ARG A 80 -16.89 9.30 2.67
N ILE A 81 -15.88 10.18 2.67
CA ILE A 81 -14.78 10.14 3.65
C ILE A 81 -15.29 10.40 5.07
N ASN A 82 -16.23 11.33 5.24
CA ASN A 82 -16.77 11.71 6.54
C ASN A 82 -17.72 10.65 7.12
N GLN A 83 -18.47 9.95 6.27
CA GLN A 83 -19.50 9.00 6.68
C GLN A 83 -18.99 7.55 6.80
N THR A 84 -17.82 7.24 6.23
CA THR A 84 -17.23 5.91 6.36
C THR A 84 -16.88 5.62 7.82
N PRO A 85 -17.31 4.47 8.38
CA PRO A 85 -16.94 4.05 9.72
C PRO A 85 -15.42 4.00 9.91
N LEU A 86 -14.94 4.16 11.16
CA LEU A 86 -13.51 4.02 11.46
C LEU A 86 -13.05 2.55 11.45
N GLU A 87 -13.98 1.64 11.75
CA GLU A 87 -13.73 0.22 11.90
C GLU A 87 -14.93 -0.56 11.34
N ASP A 88 -14.64 -1.75 10.78
CA ASP A 88 -15.64 -2.72 10.38
C ASP A 88 -16.32 -3.31 11.63
N SER A 89 -17.56 -2.88 11.89
CA SER A 89 -18.34 -3.35 13.05
C SER A 89 -18.71 -4.83 13.00
N THR A 90 -18.56 -5.48 11.84
CA THR A 90 -18.82 -6.92 11.69
C THR A 90 -17.60 -7.77 12.02
N PHE A 91 -16.41 -7.16 12.11
CA PHE A 91 -15.20 -7.86 12.47
C PHE A 91 -15.18 -8.24 13.96
N ASN A 92 -15.12 -9.55 14.24
CA ASN A 92 -14.99 -10.07 15.59
C ASN A 92 -13.57 -10.63 15.81
N PRO A 93 -12.69 -9.95 16.58
CA PRO A 93 -11.31 -10.40 16.81
C PRO A 93 -11.21 -11.73 17.56
N ALA A 94 -12.28 -12.14 18.27
CA ALA A 94 -12.34 -13.41 19.00
C ALA A 94 -12.90 -14.59 18.18
N ALA A 95 -13.41 -14.34 16.96
CA ALA A 95 -14.01 -15.39 16.14
C ALA A 95 -12.99 -16.39 15.58
N ASP A 96 -11.75 -15.94 15.32
CA ASP A 96 -10.69 -16.82 14.83
C ASP A 96 -9.95 -17.48 16.00
N THR A 97 -10.19 -18.77 16.21
CA THR A 97 -9.57 -19.56 17.29
C THR A 97 -8.41 -20.43 16.81
N ARG A 98 -8.00 -20.32 15.54
CA ARG A 98 -6.92 -21.14 14.95
C ARG A 98 -5.60 -20.93 15.71
N PRO A 99 -4.76 -21.97 15.88
CA PRO A 99 -3.60 -21.90 16.77
C PRO A 99 -2.48 -21.02 16.20
N LEU A 100 -1.97 -20.04 16.95
CA LEU A 100 -0.89 -19.14 16.51
C LEU A 100 0.43 -19.88 16.35
N MET A 101 1.26 -19.45 15.40
CA MET A 101 2.67 -19.83 15.35
C MET A 101 3.46 -19.11 16.45
N THR A 102 4.37 -19.83 17.10
CA THR A 102 5.19 -19.31 18.19
C THR A 102 6.69 -19.61 18.05
N HIS A 103 7.11 -20.39 17.04
CA HIS A 103 8.47 -20.92 16.96
C HIS A 103 9.43 -20.17 16.03
N THR A 104 8.92 -19.40 15.06
CA THR A 104 9.74 -18.63 14.10
C THR A 104 9.47 -17.12 14.23
N VAL A 105 8.20 -16.74 14.11
CA VAL A 105 7.71 -15.39 14.35
C VAL A 105 6.54 -15.48 15.32
N LEU A 106 6.47 -14.56 16.28
CA LEU A 106 5.30 -14.49 17.14
C LEU A 106 4.14 -13.94 16.33
N GLU A 107 3.15 -14.80 16.07
CA GLU A 107 1.89 -14.37 15.47
C GLU A 107 0.99 -13.72 16.53
N GLU A 108 0.30 -12.64 16.15
CA GLU A 108 -0.87 -12.16 16.85
C GLU A 108 -2.11 -12.14 15.94
N ARG A 109 -3.27 -11.82 16.52
CA ARG A 109 -4.50 -11.59 15.75
C ARG A 109 -4.77 -10.10 15.65
N PRO A 110 -5.29 -9.61 14.51
CA PRO A 110 -5.80 -8.26 14.42
C PRO A 110 -6.86 -8.00 15.50
N LYS A 111 -6.73 -6.87 16.21
CA LYS A 111 -7.68 -6.44 17.25
C LYS A 111 -8.87 -5.68 16.68
N ALA A 112 -8.70 -5.11 15.48
CA ALA A 112 -9.71 -4.37 14.74
C ALA A 112 -9.43 -4.52 13.24
N ARG A 113 -10.42 -4.17 12.41
CA ARG A 113 -10.27 -3.95 10.97
C ARG A 113 -10.66 -2.51 10.69
N LYS A 114 -9.65 -1.63 10.68
CA LYS A 114 -9.81 -0.20 10.46
C LYS A 114 -9.95 0.14 8.99
N THR A 115 -10.66 1.23 8.75
CA THR A 115 -10.83 1.89 7.45
C THR A 115 -10.44 3.35 7.58
N GLY A 116 -9.97 3.96 6.50
CA GLY A 116 -9.60 5.36 6.50
C GLY A 116 -9.09 5.82 5.14
N PHE A 117 -8.63 7.06 5.08
CA PHE A 117 -8.35 7.74 3.82
C PHE A 117 -7.09 8.59 3.91
N THR A 118 -6.48 8.81 2.75
CA THR A 118 -5.44 9.80 2.57
C THR A 118 -5.80 10.74 1.44
N ILE A 119 -5.60 12.04 1.61
CA ILE A 119 -5.87 13.07 0.59
C ILE A 119 -4.56 13.78 0.23
N LEU A 120 -4.20 13.80 -1.05
CA LEU A 120 -3.15 14.66 -1.59
C LEU A 120 -3.79 15.97 -2.05
N ALA A 121 -3.75 17.01 -1.22
CA ALA A 121 -4.44 18.27 -1.48
C ALA A 121 -3.52 19.28 -2.18
N VAL A 122 -4.10 20.07 -3.09
CA VAL A 122 -3.41 21.17 -3.76
C VAL A 122 -3.89 22.49 -3.19
N SER A 123 -3.01 23.33 -2.66
CA SER A 123 -3.41 24.61 -2.06
C SER A 123 -3.89 25.61 -3.11
N ASP A 124 -4.72 26.55 -2.68
CA ASP A 124 -5.25 27.62 -3.54
C ASP A 124 -4.12 28.43 -4.19
N SER A 125 -3.02 28.64 -3.44
CA SER A 125 -1.82 29.32 -3.93
C SER A 125 -1.07 28.55 -5.02
N THR A 126 -1.11 27.22 -4.96
CA THR A 126 -0.49 26.34 -5.96
C THR A 126 -1.37 26.26 -7.19
N LEU A 127 -2.69 26.10 -7.00
CA LEU A 127 -3.69 26.15 -8.08
C LEU A 127 -3.63 27.47 -8.87
N ALA A 128 -3.53 28.61 -8.18
CA ALA A 128 -3.43 29.93 -8.82
C ALA A 128 -2.15 30.12 -9.66
N ARG A 129 -1.10 29.32 -9.41
CA ARG A 129 0.17 29.35 -10.14
C ARG A 129 0.28 28.24 -11.20
N PHE A 130 -0.67 27.30 -11.24
CA PHE A 130 -0.65 26.18 -12.16
C PHE A 130 -1.03 26.61 -13.59
N LYS A 131 -0.04 26.78 -14.46
CA LYS A 131 -0.21 27.27 -15.83
C LYS A 131 0.00 26.22 -16.91
N GLU A 132 0.22 24.96 -16.53
CA GLU A 132 0.49 23.88 -17.48
C GLU A 132 -0.75 23.46 -18.28
N CYS A 133 -1.96 23.76 -17.79
CA CYS A 133 -3.20 23.51 -18.53
C CYS A 133 -3.46 24.63 -19.55
N PRO A 134 -3.49 24.34 -20.87
CA PRO A 134 -3.80 25.34 -21.89
C PRO A 134 -5.22 25.90 -21.79
N ALA A 135 -6.14 25.19 -21.16
CA ALA A 135 -7.50 25.68 -20.91
C ALA A 135 -7.58 26.69 -19.74
N CYS A 136 -6.52 26.78 -18.91
CA CYS A 136 -6.41 27.68 -17.76
C CYS A 136 -5.03 28.35 -17.71
N PRO A 137 -4.63 29.14 -18.72
CA PRO A 137 -3.28 29.71 -18.83
C PRO A 137 -2.95 30.72 -17.71
N ASP A 138 -3.98 31.31 -17.10
CA ASP A 138 -3.83 32.28 -16.02
C ASP A 138 -3.77 31.63 -14.63
N GLY A 139 -3.87 30.31 -14.53
CA GLY A 139 -4.01 29.60 -13.26
C GLY A 139 -5.47 29.39 -12.84
N VAL A 140 -5.66 28.57 -11.80
CA VAL A 140 -6.96 28.13 -11.30
C VAL A 140 -7.36 28.97 -10.08
N ARG A 141 -8.51 29.67 -10.14
CA ARG A 141 -8.97 30.58 -9.05
C ARG A 141 -10.35 30.29 -8.50
N ASN A 142 -11.10 29.40 -9.15
CA ASN A 142 -12.47 29.04 -8.80
C ASN A 142 -12.75 27.63 -9.30
N LEU A 143 -13.90 27.09 -8.89
CA LEU A 143 -14.31 25.73 -9.22
C LEU A 143 -14.43 25.50 -10.73
N GLN A 144 -14.89 26.51 -11.48
CA GLN A 144 -15.06 26.42 -12.93
C GLN A 144 -13.70 26.30 -13.66
N ASP A 145 -12.67 26.99 -13.18
CA ASP A 145 -11.32 26.83 -13.71
C ASP A 145 -10.75 25.45 -13.37
N LEU A 146 -11.02 24.91 -12.18
CA LEU A 146 -10.59 23.57 -11.81
C LEU A 146 -11.30 22.51 -12.67
N GLU A 147 -12.59 22.69 -12.95
CA GLU A 147 -13.34 21.84 -13.87
C GLU A 147 -12.77 21.89 -15.29
N LYS A 148 -12.35 23.06 -15.79
CA LYS A 148 -11.68 23.17 -17.09
C LYS A 148 -10.37 22.38 -17.12
N VAL A 149 -9.57 22.43 -16.06
CA VAL A 149 -8.35 21.60 -15.93
C VAL A 149 -8.70 20.12 -15.98
N ALA A 150 -9.65 19.69 -15.16
CA ALA A 150 -10.10 18.30 -15.12
C ALA A 150 -10.62 17.84 -16.49
N ARG A 151 -11.51 18.61 -17.12
CA ARG A 151 -12.05 18.33 -18.46
C ARG A 151 -10.95 18.27 -19.50
N TYR A 152 -9.95 19.16 -19.44
CA TYR A 152 -8.85 19.17 -20.40
C TYR A 152 -8.08 17.83 -20.35
N PHE A 153 -7.59 17.39 -19.20
CA PHE A 153 -6.80 16.17 -19.13
C PHE A 153 -7.64 14.90 -19.26
N TYR A 154 -8.77 14.83 -18.56
CA TYR A 154 -9.52 13.58 -18.42
C TYR A 154 -10.44 13.27 -19.60
N SER A 155 -10.90 14.28 -20.36
CA SER A 155 -11.64 14.00 -21.61
C SER A 155 -10.78 13.31 -22.66
N ARG A 156 -9.46 13.53 -22.64
CA ARG A 156 -8.51 12.87 -23.52
C ARG A 156 -8.24 11.44 -23.04
N THR A 157 -7.89 11.28 -21.77
CA THR A 157 -7.62 9.95 -21.18
C THR A 157 -8.82 9.00 -21.23
N PHE A 158 -10.04 9.50 -21.04
CA PHE A 158 -11.26 8.69 -21.01
C PHE A 158 -12.13 8.83 -22.26
N ASN A 159 -11.55 9.25 -23.40
CA ASN A 159 -12.20 9.29 -24.70
C ASN A 159 -13.59 9.98 -24.69
N LYS A 160 -13.67 11.14 -24.03
CA LYS A 160 -14.86 12.02 -24.01
C LYS A 160 -16.14 11.39 -23.45
N ASP A 161 -16.03 10.32 -22.66
CA ASP A 161 -17.18 9.56 -22.14
C ASP A 161 -18.06 10.29 -21.11
N ALA A 162 -17.71 11.53 -20.74
CA ALA A 162 -18.40 12.33 -19.73
C ALA A 162 -18.66 13.78 -20.17
N ASP A 163 -18.52 14.11 -21.47
CA ASP A 163 -18.67 15.48 -21.98
C ASP A 163 -20.04 16.11 -21.67
N ALA A 164 -21.09 15.30 -21.65
CA ALA A 164 -22.47 15.71 -21.39
C ALA A 164 -22.88 15.65 -19.90
N LEU A 165 -22.01 15.16 -19.01
CA LEU A 165 -22.33 15.05 -17.59
C LEU A 165 -22.22 16.40 -16.90
N THR A 166 -23.23 16.74 -16.10
CA THR A 166 -23.28 17.96 -15.28
C THR A 166 -23.36 17.66 -13.78
N ASP A 167 -23.67 16.41 -13.42
CA ASP A 167 -23.69 15.98 -12.02
C ASP A 167 -22.26 15.69 -11.57
N TYR A 168 -21.75 16.50 -10.64
CA TYR A 168 -20.42 16.35 -10.07
C TYR A 168 -20.25 15.07 -9.23
N THR A 169 -21.34 14.48 -8.75
CA THR A 169 -21.30 13.24 -7.96
C THR A 169 -21.21 11.98 -8.82
N ASP A 170 -21.43 12.09 -10.14
CA ASP A 170 -21.20 10.99 -11.06
C ASP A 170 -19.69 10.69 -11.13
N LYS A 171 -19.31 9.44 -10.86
CA LYS A 171 -17.91 8.96 -10.89
C LYS A 171 -17.22 9.17 -12.24
N LYS A 172 -17.97 9.30 -13.34
CA LYS A 172 -17.43 9.59 -14.67
C LYS A 172 -17.17 11.07 -14.91
N HIS A 173 -17.82 11.96 -14.16
CA HIS A 173 -17.64 13.40 -14.30
C HIS A 173 -16.17 13.77 -14.14
N TYR A 174 -15.63 14.64 -15.02
CA TYR A 174 -14.19 14.90 -15.06
C TYR A 174 -13.64 15.50 -13.76
N LEU A 175 -14.36 16.43 -13.13
CA LEU A 175 -13.97 16.95 -11.82
C LEU A 175 -13.99 15.86 -10.74
N ASN A 176 -14.93 14.92 -10.80
CA ASN A 176 -15.00 13.80 -9.87
C ASN A 176 -13.75 12.92 -9.99
N ARG A 177 -13.40 12.54 -11.23
CA ARG A 177 -12.20 11.74 -11.51
C ARG A 177 -10.92 12.45 -11.10
N PHE A 178 -10.83 13.75 -11.36
CA PHE A 178 -9.70 14.58 -10.92
C PHE A 178 -9.54 14.50 -9.39
N ILE A 179 -10.61 14.73 -8.63
CA ILE A 179 -10.56 14.68 -7.16
C ILE A 179 -10.30 13.25 -6.65
N ALA A 180 -10.93 12.24 -7.25
CA ALA A 180 -10.74 10.84 -6.89
C ALA A 180 -9.28 10.38 -7.04
N TYR A 181 -8.56 10.90 -8.03
CA TYR A 181 -7.14 10.59 -8.26
C TYR A 181 -6.21 11.14 -7.15
N HIS A 182 -6.69 12.10 -6.37
CA HIS A 182 -5.97 12.68 -5.23
C HIS A 182 -6.33 12.01 -3.90
N CYS A 183 -7.23 11.03 -3.88
CA CYS A 183 -7.69 10.38 -2.66
C CYS A 183 -7.36 8.90 -2.67
N PHE A 184 -7.04 8.32 -1.51
CA PHE A 184 -6.74 6.91 -1.32
C PHE A 184 -7.58 6.35 -0.18
N ASP A 185 -7.95 5.08 -0.25
CA ASP A 185 -8.73 4.33 0.75
C ASP A 185 -7.87 3.69 1.86
N ARG A 186 -6.73 4.31 2.16
CA ARG A 186 -5.76 3.84 3.14
C ARG A 186 -5.19 4.99 3.96
N ILE A 187 -4.88 4.73 5.23
CA ILE A 187 -4.25 5.72 6.12
C ILE A 187 -2.74 5.70 5.92
N MET A 188 -2.20 6.72 5.26
CA MET A 188 -0.77 6.83 4.96
C MET A 188 -0.21 8.16 5.44
N ALA A 189 0.79 8.08 6.31
CA ALA A 189 1.72 9.19 6.48
C ALA A 189 2.48 9.44 5.17
N ALA A 190 2.99 10.65 4.93
CA ALA A 190 3.68 10.96 3.68
C ALA A 190 4.88 10.04 3.43
N SER A 191 5.58 9.61 4.48
CA SER A 191 6.70 8.67 4.37
C SER A 191 6.29 7.26 3.94
N ARG A 192 5.04 6.85 4.19
CA ARG A 192 4.51 5.53 3.86
C ARG A 192 4.11 5.38 2.39
N PHE A 193 4.24 6.43 1.58
CA PHE A 193 4.11 6.31 0.13
C PHE A 193 5.28 5.55 -0.48
N ILE A 194 6.50 5.72 0.04
CA ILE A 194 7.65 4.94 -0.40
C ILE A 194 8.84 4.93 0.57
N LYS A 195 9.10 6.08 1.22
CA LYS A 195 10.30 6.30 2.04
C LYS A 195 10.50 5.26 3.14
N ASP A 196 9.44 4.86 3.82
CA ASP A 196 9.53 3.94 4.96
C ASP A 196 9.90 2.50 4.53
N TYR A 197 9.79 2.18 3.25
CA TYR A 197 10.21 0.90 2.66
C TYR A 197 11.67 0.92 2.20
N ASP A 198 12.32 2.09 2.22
CA ASP A 198 13.76 2.22 2.02
C ASP A 198 14.52 1.80 3.28
N THR A 199 14.57 0.51 3.51
CA THR A 199 15.25 -0.10 4.65
C THR A 199 16.68 -0.49 4.27
N PRO A 200 17.56 -0.82 5.23
CA PRO A 200 18.89 -1.37 4.92
C PRO A 200 18.86 -2.67 4.10
N HIS A 201 17.68 -3.27 3.90
CA HIS A 201 17.44 -4.39 3.00
C HIS A 201 17.48 -4.01 1.52
N GLN A 202 17.19 -2.76 1.18
CA GLN A 202 17.25 -2.27 -0.20
C GLN A 202 18.66 -1.86 -0.57
N LEU A 203 19.07 -2.19 -1.79
CA LEU A 203 20.36 -1.77 -2.34
C LEU A 203 20.22 -0.36 -2.94
N PRO A 204 20.98 0.64 -2.44
CA PRO A 204 20.77 2.05 -2.79
C PRO A 204 21.12 2.41 -4.23
N GLN A 205 21.85 1.56 -4.95
CA GLN A 205 22.16 1.78 -6.37
C GLN A 205 21.00 1.45 -7.32
N TYR A 206 19.91 0.86 -6.82
CA TYR A 206 18.73 0.55 -7.61
C TYR A 206 17.58 1.47 -7.26
N ASP A 207 16.82 1.83 -8.29
CA ASP A 207 15.60 2.61 -8.14
C ASP A 207 14.55 1.79 -7.39
N MET A 208 13.72 2.50 -6.63
CA MET A 208 12.58 1.89 -5.93
C MET A 208 11.30 2.60 -6.35
N PHE A 209 10.28 1.80 -6.61
CA PHE A 209 8.98 2.26 -7.07
C PHE A 209 7.86 1.62 -6.24
N GLU A 210 6.79 2.38 -6.08
CA GLU A 210 5.48 1.94 -5.60
C GLU A 210 4.42 2.36 -6.63
N TYR A 211 3.39 1.55 -6.75
CA TYR A 211 2.27 1.79 -7.66
C TYR A 211 0.98 1.62 -6.89
N LEU A 212 0.35 2.74 -6.54
CA LEU A 212 -0.77 2.77 -5.60
C LEU A 212 -2.08 3.04 -6.32
N GLU A 213 -3.15 2.38 -5.88
CA GLU A 213 -4.50 2.64 -6.36
C GLU A 213 -5.13 3.82 -5.60
N PRO A 214 -5.45 4.93 -6.28
CA PRO A 214 -6.30 5.97 -5.71
C PRO A 214 -7.78 5.56 -5.80
N LEU A 215 -8.69 6.40 -5.29
CA LEU A 215 -10.14 6.19 -5.39
C LEU A 215 -10.66 6.29 -6.84
N LEU A 216 -9.85 6.85 -7.76
CA LEU A 216 -10.11 6.77 -9.19
C LEU A 216 -9.86 5.34 -9.69
N GLU A 217 -10.94 4.63 -9.96
CA GLU A 217 -10.89 3.32 -10.63
C GLU A 217 -10.17 3.43 -11.99
N GLN A 218 -9.55 2.34 -12.45
CA GLN A 218 -8.82 2.27 -13.73
C GLN A 218 -7.61 3.21 -13.81
N SER A 219 -6.92 3.40 -12.69
CA SER A 219 -5.74 4.24 -12.61
C SER A 219 -4.72 3.73 -11.60
N LEU A 220 -3.48 4.21 -11.73
CA LEU A 220 -2.40 4.03 -10.75
C LEU A 220 -1.71 5.37 -10.52
N VAL A 221 -1.17 5.56 -9.32
CA VAL A 221 -0.20 6.61 -9.00
C VAL A 221 1.16 5.94 -8.84
N GLU A 222 2.12 6.37 -9.64
CA GLU A 222 3.52 5.97 -9.47
C GLU A 222 4.18 6.83 -8.41
N VAL A 223 4.97 6.20 -7.54
CA VAL A 223 5.83 6.88 -6.59
C VAL A 223 7.25 6.33 -6.77
N GLN A 224 8.19 7.17 -7.17
CA GLN A 224 9.61 6.83 -7.23
C GLN A 224 10.33 7.39 -6.01
N LEU A 225 11.21 6.62 -5.38
CA LEU A 225 12.07 7.13 -4.32
C LEU A 225 13.20 7.97 -4.91
N ASP A 226 13.31 9.22 -4.52
CA ASP A 226 14.50 10.04 -4.80
C ASP A 226 15.53 9.86 -3.69
N ARG A 227 16.49 8.96 -3.93
CA ARG A 227 17.60 8.67 -3.00
C ARG A 227 18.58 9.83 -2.90
N ASP A 228 18.78 10.55 -4.01
CA ASP A 228 19.71 11.68 -4.10
C ASP A 228 19.15 12.96 -3.50
N CYS A 229 17.85 12.96 -3.16
CA CYS A 229 17.12 14.12 -2.67
C CYS A 229 17.27 15.32 -3.63
N SER A 230 17.17 15.05 -4.94
CA SER A 230 17.43 16.00 -6.02
C SER A 230 16.54 17.25 -5.98
N LEU A 231 15.36 17.15 -5.39
CA LEU A 231 14.38 18.24 -5.21
C LEU A 231 13.92 18.39 -3.75
N PRO A 232 13.36 19.55 -3.33
CA PRO A 232 12.84 19.72 -1.98
C PRO A 232 11.77 18.67 -1.61
N ASN A 233 11.95 18.01 -0.46
CA ASN A 233 11.08 16.94 0.06
C ASN A 233 10.93 15.69 -0.83
N SER A 234 11.67 15.58 -1.92
CA SER A 234 11.66 14.44 -2.86
C SER A 234 11.92 13.08 -2.21
N ARG A 235 12.64 13.05 -1.07
CA ARG A 235 12.79 11.86 -0.22
C ARG A 235 11.47 11.20 0.22
N LEU A 236 10.35 11.93 0.18
CA LEU A 236 9.02 11.39 0.50
C LEU A 236 8.38 10.67 -0.71
N GLY A 237 8.95 10.82 -1.90
CA GLY A 237 8.48 10.25 -3.15
C GLY A 237 8.33 11.32 -4.24
N LEU A 238 8.75 10.98 -5.45
CA LEU A 238 8.42 11.68 -6.69
C LEU A 238 7.14 11.06 -7.25
N LEU A 239 6.04 11.81 -7.25
CA LEU A 239 4.75 11.32 -7.73
C LEU A 239 4.66 11.51 -9.25
N ASN A 240 4.36 10.43 -9.97
CA ASN A 240 4.19 10.38 -11.43
C ASN A 240 5.35 11.05 -12.19
N SER A 241 6.59 10.77 -11.81
CA SER A 241 7.77 11.35 -12.47
C SER A 241 7.92 10.88 -13.92
N MET A 242 7.43 9.68 -14.27
CA MET A 242 7.63 9.06 -15.58
C MET A 242 9.12 9.01 -15.96
N GLY A 243 9.98 8.76 -14.97
CA GLY A 243 11.45 8.76 -15.14
C GLY A 243 12.10 10.14 -15.35
N ASP A 244 11.32 11.23 -15.25
CA ASP A 244 11.79 12.60 -15.42
C ASP A 244 11.45 13.41 -14.17
N THR A 245 12.45 13.66 -13.33
CA THR A 245 12.28 14.35 -12.04
C THR A 245 11.70 15.76 -12.21
N SER A 246 11.85 16.39 -13.38
CA SER A 246 11.27 17.72 -13.65
C SER A 246 9.75 17.72 -13.80
N LYS A 247 9.14 16.55 -14.05
CA LYS A 247 7.69 16.36 -14.15
C LYS A 247 7.06 15.88 -12.84
N ALA A 248 7.87 15.53 -11.85
CA ALA A 248 7.41 14.97 -10.60
C ALA A 248 6.55 15.97 -9.81
N VAL A 249 5.42 15.48 -9.29
CA VAL A 249 4.68 16.18 -8.24
C VAL A 249 5.30 15.81 -6.89
N LEU A 250 5.59 16.82 -6.06
CA LEU A 250 6.30 16.64 -4.79
C LEU A 250 5.37 16.88 -3.61
N PHE A 251 5.61 16.17 -2.52
CA PHE A 251 5.12 16.58 -1.20
C PHE A 251 5.74 17.92 -0.81
N THR A 252 4.98 18.80 -0.15
CA THR A 252 5.54 20.00 0.48
C THR A 252 5.99 19.70 1.92
N ALA A 253 6.34 20.73 2.69
CA ALA A 253 6.57 20.58 4.13
C ALA A 253 5.26 20.45 4.93
N TYR A 254 4.10 20.70 4.32
CA TYR A 254 2.80 20.65 4.97
C TYR A 254 2.13 19.28 4.77
N VAL A 255 2.61 18.30 5.53
CA VAL A 255 2.18 16.90 5.46
C VAL A 255 1.67 16.40 6.82
N ASP A 256 1.11 15.19 6.80
CA ASP A 256 0.62 14.44 7.97
C ASP A 256 -0.41 15.22 8.78
N LYS A 257 -1.36 15.86 8.08
CA LYS A 257 -2.43 16.63 8.72
C LYS A 257 -3.71 15.82 8.86
N PRO A 258 -4.45 15.94 9.97
CA PRO A 258 -4.07 16.64 11.19
C PRO A 258 -2.90 15.95 11.91
N ALA A 259 -2.01 16.77 12.46
CA ALA A 259 -0.87 16.28 13.23
C ALA A 259 -1.33 15.62 14.53
N GLY A 260 -0.53 14.68 15.06
CA GLY A 260 -0.78 14.07 16.37
C GLY A 260 -1.92 13.04 16.40
N GLY A 261 -2.41 12.56 15.25
CA GLY A 261 -3.41 11.49 15.19
C GLY A 261 -4.80 11.90 15.70
N ILE A 262 -5.14 13.19 15.53
CA ILE A 262 -6.42 13.79 15.90
C ILE A 262 -7.56 13.29 14.99
N ALA A 263 -7.32 13.16 13.68
CA ALA A 263 -8.23 12.42 12.80
C ALA A 263 -7.89 10.94 12.86
N LYS A 264 -8.85 10.12 13.27
CA LYS A 264 -8.69 8.66 13.36
C LYS A 264 -8.86 7.95 12.02
N ASN A 265 -9.49 8.59 11.03
CA ASN A 265 -9.68 8.04 9.68
C ASN A 265 -8.66 8.55 8.66
N GLY A 266 -7.55 9.17 9.08
CA GLY A 266 -6.36 9.32 8.23
C GLY A 266 -5.82 10.74 8.08
N TYR A 267 -5.13 10.99 6.95
CA TYR A 267 -4.28 12.17 6.75
C TYR A 267 -4.58 12.92 5.45
N TYR A 268 -4.21 14.20 5.39
CA TYR A 268 -4.02 14.93 4.15
C TYR A 268 -2.63 15.57 4.10
N HIS A 269 -2.13 15.70 2.88
CA HIS A 269 -0.79 16.17 2.55
C HIS A 269 -0.87 17.21 1.45
N GLU A 270 -0.18 18.34 1.61
CA GLU A 270 -0.07 19.31 0.52
C GLU A 270 0.96 18.85 -0.51
N ILE A 271 0.57 18.88 -1.79
CA ILE A 271 1.44 18.59 -2.94
C ILE A 271 1.71 19.83 -3.80
N SER A 272 2.83 19.82 -4.53
CA SER A 272 3.39 20.99 -5.22
C SER A 272 2.69 21.37 -6.53
N ALA A 273 1.85 20.49 -7.07
CA ALA A 273 1.08 20.69 -8.29
C ALA A 273 -0.11 19.70 -8.32
N PRO A 274 -1.14 19.92 -9.15
CA PRO A 274 -2.17 18.93 -9.42
C PRO A 274 -1.60 17.58 -9.86
N LEU A 275 -2.07 16.49 -9.25
CA LEU A 275 -1.78 15.14 -9.70
C LEU A 275 -2.71 14.81 -10.88
N LEU A 276 -2.14 14.48 -12.04
CA LEU A 276 -2.90 14.31 -13.29
C LEU A 276 -2.80 12.89 -13.85
N PHE A 277 -3.95 12.29 -14.13
CA PHE A 277 -4.03 11.02 -14.84
C PHE A 277 -4.20 11.26 -16.35
N THR A 278 -3.11 11.16 -17.09
CA THR A 278 -3.01 11.54 -18.51
C THR A 278 -2.72 10.34 -19.41
N GLU A 279 -3.00 10.46 -20.72
CA GLU A 279 -2.61 9.46 -21.72
C GLU A 279 -1.10 9.18 -21.71
N ALA A 280 -0.27 10.20 -21.44
CA ALA A 280 1.18 10.05 -21.35
C ALA A 280 1.58 9.17 -20.16
N LEU A 281 0.94 9.34 -19.01
CA LEU A 281 1.17 8.49 -17.84
C LEU A 281 0.71 7.05 -18.08
N VAL A 282 -0.45 6.86 -18.75
CA VAL A 282 -0.91 5.50 -19.11
C VAL A 282 0.09 4.83 -20.05
N ALA A 283 0.60 5.54 -21.05
CA ALA A 283 1.61 5.03 -21.97
C ALA A 283 2.92 4.68 -21.24
N ASP A 284 3.36 5.55 -20.33
CA ASP A 284 4.55 5.35 -19.51
C ASP A 284 4.43 4.08 -18.62
N LEU A 285 3.35 3.95 -17.84
CA LEU A 285 3.05 2.75 -17.04
C LEU A 285 2.98 1.46 -17.88
N SER A 286 2.51 1.55 -19.12
CA SER A 286 2.41 0.40 -20.04
C SER A 286 3.73 0.04 -20.71
N SER A 287 4.76 0.89 -20.56
CA SER A 287 6.05 0.79 -21.24
C SER A 287 7.21 0.41 -20.32
N LYS A 288 6.91 0.09 -19.05
CA LYS A 288 7.89 -0.28 -18.03
C LYS A 288 7.47 -1.54 -17.27
N ARG A 289 8.42 -2.19 -16.60
CA ARG A 289 8.14 -3.26 -15.64
C ARG A 289 7.45 -2.69 -14.41
N LEU A 290 6.27 -3.20 -14.09
CA LEU A 290 5.58 -2.93 -12.83
C LEU A 290 5.92 -4.07 -11.85
N ARG A 291 6.98 -3.91 -11.05
CA ARG A 291 7.22 -4.77 -9.87
C ARG A 291 6.49 -4.17 -8.69
N MET A 292 5.57 -4.91 -8.11
CA MET A 292 4.75 -4.45 -7.00
C MET A 292 4.79 -5.48 -5.87
N ASP A 293 5.12 -5.00 -4.68
CA ASP A 293 4.99 -5.77 -3.44
C ASP A 293 3.51 -6.12 -3.21
N ILE A 294 3.19 -7.38 -2.92
CA ILE A 294 1.79 -7.82 -2.83
C ILE A 294 1.09 -7.20 -1.61
N ALA A 295 1.83 -6.86 -0.55
CA ALA A 295 1.26 -6.16 0.60
C ALA A 295 0.80 -4.74 0.25
N SER A 296 1.34 -4.13 -0.81
CA SER A 296 0.92 -2.80 -1.30
C SER A 296 -0.50 -2.79 -1.88
N PHE A 297 -1.01 -3.95 -2.32
CA PHE A 297 -2.30 -4.03 -3.02
C PHE A 297 -3.45 -3.69 -2.07
N PHE A 298 -3.30 -4.06 -0.79
CA PHE A 298 -4.41 -4.16 0.15
C PHE A 298 -4.39 -3.01 1.17
N PRO A 299 -5.38 -2.09 1.11
CA PRO A 299 -5.50 -0.97 2.04
C PRO A 299 -5.51 -1.36 3.51
N GLU A 300 -6.04 -2.53 3.85
CA GLU A 300 -6.18 -2.98 5.25
C GLU A 300 -4.83 -3.14 5.95
N LEU A 301 -3.79 -3.64 5.26
CA LEU A 301 -2.47 -3.81 5.87
C LEU A 301 -1.84 -2.46 6.20
N VAL A 302 -2.02 -1.46 5.34
CA VAL A 302 -1.49 -0.10 5.55
C VAL A 302 -2.29 0.61 6.63
N THR A 303 -3.62 0.60 6.52
CA THR A 303 -4.54 1.29 7.44
C THR A 303 -4.47 0.77 8.87
N ASN A 304 -4.27 -0.54 9.03
CA ASN A 304 -4.12 -1.15 10.35
C ASN A 304 -2.67 -1.09 10.86
N ASN A 305 -1.79 -0.34 10.17
CA ASN A 305 -0.38 -0.21 10.48
C ASN A 305 0.26 -1.58 10.70
N MET A 306 0.07 -2.48 9.74
CA MET A 306 0.71 -3.79 9.67
C MET A 306 1.87 -3.75 8.67
N ARG A 307 1.63 -3.18 7.48
CA ARG A 307 2.59 -3.18 6.37
C ARG A 307 3.90 -2.50 6.75
N GLY A 308 5.04 -3.11 6.42
CA GLY A 308 6.37 -2.51 6.64
C GLY A 308 6.73 -2.25 8.11
N ASN A 309 6.05 -2.91 9.06
CA ASN A 309 6.37 -2.76 10.47
C ASN A 309 7.74 -3.35 10.81
N ASN A 310 8.56 -2.51 11.45
CA ASN A 310 9.89 -2.80 11.98
C ASN A 310 11.02 -3.01 10.94
N PRO A 311 11.29 -1.98 10.10
CA PRO A 311 12.36 -2.03 9.08
C PRO A 311 13.78 -2.17 9.66
N THR A 312 13.94 -2.06 10.98
CA THR A 312 15.21 -2.24 11.70
C THR A 312 15.37 -3.62 12.32
N ALA A 313 14.40 -4.52 12.14
CA ALA A 313 14.47 -5.87 12.66
C ALA A 313 15.65 -6.62 12.03
N VAL A 314 16.66 -6.90 12.85
CA VAL A 314 17.75 -7.82 12.51
C VAL A 314 17.28 -9.24 12.79
N ALA A 315 17.60 -10.15 11.87
CA ALA A 315 17.27 -11.57 11.95
C ALA A 315 17.63 -12.19 13.31
N GLY A 316 16.78 -13.10 13.82
CA GLY A 316 17.09 -13.92 14.99
C GLY A 316 16.86 -13.28 16.37
N VAL A 317 16.35 -12.05 16.43
CA VAL A 317 15.99 -11.41 17.72
C VAL A 317 14.50 -11.59 18.02
N GLN A 318 14.19 -12.45 18.99
CA GLN A 318 12.82 -12.68 19.48
C GLN A 318 12.17 -11.35 19.90
N GLY A 319 10.96 -11.09 19.41
CA GLY A 319 10.22 -9.84 19.67
C GLY A 319 10.58 -8.67 18.76
N LYS A 320 11.39 -8.89 17.71
CA LYS A 320 11.66 -7.89 16.65
C LYS A 320 10.90 -8.15 15.36
N THR A 321 10.46 -9.37 15.09
CA THR A 321 9.58 -9.66 13.96
C THR A 321 8.14 -9.75 14.43
N HIS A 322 7.21 -9.33 13.57
CA HIS A 322 5.78 -9.35 13.88
C HIS A 322 5.02 -10.05 12.76
N ALA A 323 4.17 -11.00 13.10
CA ALA A 323 3.25 -11.61 12.14
C ALA A 323 1.82 -11.48 12.62
N TYR A 324 0.90 -11.36 11.67
CA TYR A 324 -0.53 -11.36 11.94
C TYR A 324 -1.15 -12.59 11.31
N LEU A 325 -1.78 -13.46 12.11
CA LEU A 325 -2.69 -14.46 11.58
C LEU A 325 -3.99 -13.74 11.22
N LEU A 326 -4.23 -13.61 9.91
CA LEU A 326 -5.38 -12.88 9.39
C LEU A 326 -6.59 -13.82 9.26
N PRO A 327 -7.75 -13.46 9.86
CA PRO A 327 -8.99 -14.18 9.63
C PRO A 327 -9.36 -14.25 8.16
N ASN A 328 -10.08 -15.29 7.76
CA ASN A 328 -10.61 -15.37 6.41
C ASN A 328 -11.54 -14.16 6.20
N ASN A 329 -11.44 -13.48 5.05
CA ASN A 329 -12.13 -12.23 4.72
C ASN A 329 -11.61 -10.95 5.42
N TYR A 330 -10.48 -10.99 6.14
CA TYR A 330 -9.88 -9.77 6.70
C TYR A 330 -9.36 -8.82 5.61
N ILE A 331 -8.87 -9.37 4.50
CA ILE A 331 -8.36 -8.62 3.35
C ILE A 331 -9.38 -8.72 2.22
N GLU A 332 -9.92 -7.58 1.80
CA GLU A 332 -10.75 -7.49 0.60
C GLU A 332 -9.88 -7.79 -0.64
N GLY A 333 -10.41 -8.61 -1.56
CA GLY A 333 -9.67 -9.02 -2.75
C GLY A 333 -8.82 -10.29 -2.59
N ILE A 334 -8.73 -10.87 -1.39
CA ILE A 334 -8.20 -12.24 -1.20
C ILE A 334 -9.34 -13.18 -0.79
N SER A 335 -9.57 -14.21 -1.62
CA SER A 335 -10.46 -15.32 -1.33
C SER A 335 -9.64 -16.57 -1.01
N LEU A 336 -10.01 -17.27 0.05
CA LEU A 336 -9.36 -18.50 0.52
C LEU A 336 -10.38 -19.64 0.49
N SER A 337 -9.99 -20.80 -0.01
CA SER A 337 -10.80 -22.02 0.09
C SER A 337 -10.20 -23.01 1.10
N GLY A 338 -11.02 -23.96 1.57
CA GLY A 338 -10.58 -25.03 2.49
C GLY A 338 -10.11 -24.53 3.86
N SER A 339 -9.10 -25.21 4.42
CA SER A 339 -8.48 -24.91 5.72
C SER A 339 -7.27 -23.97 5.60
N THR A 340 -7.16 -23.22 4.49
CA THR A 340 -6.08 -22.27 4.24
C THR A 340 -5.98 -21.26 5.38
N ARG A 341 -4.77 -21.07 5.90
CA ARG A 341 -4.46 -20.06 6.90
C ARG A 341 -3.62 -18.98 6.26
N MET A 342 -4.10 -17.74 6.29
CA MET A 342 -3.37 -16.57 5.80
C MET A 342 -2.71 -15.85 6.97
N ALA A 343 -1.42 -15.59 6.85
CA ALA A 343 -0.69 -14.70 7.71
C ALA A 343 -0.01 -13.61 6.87
N TYR A 344 0.25 -12.47 7.50
CA TYR A 344 1.13 -11.44 6.97
C TYR A 344 2.33 -11.32 7.91
N LEU A 345 3.53 -11.48 7.38
CA LEU A 345 4.78 -11.33 8.12
C LEU A 345 5.31 -9.93 7.83
N GLY A 346 5.40 -9.10 8.87
CA GLY A 346 5.93 -7.74 8.75
C GLY A 346 7.43 -7.73 8.47
N ALA A 347 7.90 -6.62 7.91
CA ALA A 347 9.23 -6.48 7.32
C ALA A 347 10.36 -6.98 8.23
N CYS A 348 11.20 -7.87 7.69
CA CYS A 348 12.40 -8.40 8.28
C CYS A 348 13.38 -8.77 7.17
N ALA A 349 14.61 -8.26 7.28
CA ALA A 349 15.65 -8.54 6.29
C ALA A 349 16.04 -10.04 6.21
N ALA A 350 15.63 -10.85 7.19
CA ALA A 350 15.87 -12.29 7.25
C ALA A 350 15.05 -13.10 6.25
N TYR A 351 13.93 -12.55 5.76
CA TYR A 351 13.03 -13.29 4.89
C TYR A 351 13.49 -13.28 3.43
N GLU A 352 14.52 -12.52 3.04
CA GLU A 352 14.95 -12.40 1.63
C GLU A 352 13.79 -12.08 0.66
N ASP A 353 12.84 -11.27 1.12
CA ASP A 353 11.69 -10.78 0.34
C ASP A 353 11.94 -9.37 -0.18
N TYR A 354 11.26 -8.92 -1.24
CA TYR A 354 11.54 -7.64 -1.90
C TYR A 354 11.55 -6.46 -0.95
N GLN A 355 10.49 -6.21 -0.17
CA GLN A 355 10.48 -5.15 0.86
C GLN A 355 10.68 -5.70 2.28
N GLY A 356 11.08 -6.98 2.37
CA GLY A 356 11.34 -7.70 3.61
C GLY A 356 10.09 -8.29 4.27
N ASP A 357 8.90 -8.08 3.71
CA ASP A 357 7.64 -8.63 4.18
C ASP A 357 7.04 -9.64 3.17
N GLU A 358 6.15 -10.51 3.65
CA GLU A 358 5.48 -11.47 2.80
C GLU A 358 4.05 -11.77 3.26
N PHE A 359 3.19 -12.11 2.28
CA PHE A 359 2.02 -12.92 2.56
C PHE A 359 2.42 -14.39 2.68
N TYR A 360 1.95 -15.01 3.75
CA TYR A 360 2.34 -16.35 4.12
C TYR A 360 1.11 -17.24 4.35
N PHE A 361 0.91 -18.21 3.47
CA PHE A 361 -0.22 -19.12 3.52
C PHE A 361 0.22 -20.50 4.02
N ARG A 362 -0.63 -21.15 4.81
CA ARG A 362 -0.40 -22.50 5.33
C ARG A 362 -1.58 -23.43 5.17
N GLY A 363 -1.29 -24.71 5.17
CA GLY A 363 -2.25 -25.80 4.96
C GLY A 363 -2.40 -26.14 3.48
N PRO A 364 -3.42 -26.94 3.12
CA PRO A 364 -3.74 -27.25 1.72
C PRO A 364 -4.33 -26.00 1.06
N TYR A 365 -3.46 -25.05 0.74
CA TYR A 365 -3.86 -23.72 0.32
C TYR A 365 -4.50 -23.71 -1.06
N ASP A 366 -5.51 -22.88 -1.20
CA ASP A 366 -6.11 -22.53 -2.47
C ASP A 366 -6.61 -21.09 -2.33
N ILE A 367 -5.86 -20.20 -2.97
CA ILE A 367 -5.97 -18.76 -2.77
C ILE A 367 -6.27 -18.10 -4.10
N THR A 368 -7.13 -17.11 -4.09
CA THR A 368 -7.33 -16.20 -5.24
C THR A 368 -7.13 -14.79 -4.74
N LEU A 369 -6.15 -14.09 -5.29
CA LEU A 369 -5.91 -12.68 -5.02
C LEU A 369 -6.30 -11.83 -6.23
N LYS A 370 -6.72 -10.61 -5.94
CA LYS A 370 -6.97 -9.56 -6.92
C LYS A 370 -5.74 -8.65 -6.98
N THR A 371 -5.28 -8.38 -8.19
CA THR A 371 -4.19 -7.44 -8.48
C THR A 371 -4.73 -6.01 -8.46
N PRO A 372 -3.87 -4.98 -8.33
CA PRO A 372 -4.24 -3.61 -8.65
C PRO A 372 -4.74 -3.49 -10.09
N HIS A 373 -5.35 -2.36 -10.45
CA HIS A 373 -5.62 -2.07 -11.85
C HIS A 373 -4.30 -2.13 -12.64
N ILE A 374 -4.25 -2.97 -13.67
CA ILE A 374 -3.09 -3.09 -14.57
C ILE A 374 -3.44 -2.41 -15.90
N PRO A 375 -2.57 -1.55 -16.47
CA PRO A 375 -2.82 -0.92 -17.75
C PRO A 375 -3.02 -1.94 -18.89
N PRO A 376 -3.74 -1.57 -19.97
CA PRO A 376 -3.83 -2.42 -21.16
C PRO A 376 -2.45 -2.65 -21.77
N GLY A 377 -2.18 -3.87 -22.20
CA GLY A 377 -0.88 -4.23 -22.76
C GLY A 377 -0.71 -5.74 -22.87
N THR A 378 0.45 -6.16 -23.37
CA THR A 378 0.84 -7.57 -23.34
C THR A 378 2.03 -7.73 -22.41
N TYR A 379 1.84 -8.52 -21.36
CA TYR A 379 2.78 -8.65 -20.26
C TYR A 379 3.20 -10.09 -20.06
N GLU A 380 4.47 -10.31 -19.77
CA GLU A 380 4.91 -11.48 -19.04
C GLU A 380 4.63 -11.25 -17.54
N LEU A 381 3.73 -12.07 -16.98
CA LEU A 381 3.41 -12.06 -15.56
C LEU A 381 4.37 -12.99 -14.82
N ARG A 382 5.01 -12.47 -13.78
CA ARG A 382 5.95 -13.22 -12.94
C ARG A 382 5.62 -13.07 -11.47
N MET A 383 6.04 -14.05 -10.69
CA MET A 383 5.91 -14.06 -9.24
C MET A 383 7.27 -14.31 -8.60
N GLY A 384 7.70 -13.42 -7.72
CA GLY A 384 8.83 -13.64 -6.82
C GLY A 384 8.43 -14.63 -5.73
N TYR A 385 9.29 -15.60 -5.44
CA TYR A 385 9.09 -16.53 -4.36
C TYR A 385 10.39 -17.14 -3.84
N GLN A 386 10.32 -17.64 -2.61
CA GLN A 386 11.38 -18.43 -2.01
C GLN A 386 11.08 -19.92 -2.05
N PRO A 387 11.93 -20.73 -2.71
CA PRO A 387 11.81 -22.18 -2.66
C PRO A 387 12.27 -22.73 -1.31
N THR A 388 11.42 -23.56 -0.70
CA THR A 388 11.77 -24.30 0.53
C THR A 388 11.12 -25.68 0.50
N VAL A 389 11.64 -26.62 1.30
CA VAL A 389 11.07 -27.98 1.42
C VAL A 389 9.63 -27.99 1.96
N TYR A 390 9.18 -26.89 2.56
CA TYR A 390 7.82 -26.72 3.06
C TYR A 390 6.81 -26.29 1.97
N ARG A 391 7.30 -25.90 0.78
CA ARG A 391 6.46 -25.57 -0.37
C ARG A 391 5.99 -26.85 -1.09
N GLY A 392 4.92 -26.72 -1.87
CA GLY A 392 4.28 -27.83 -2.58
C GLY A 392 4.39 -27.72 -4.10
N LEU A 393 3.74 -28.68 -4.76
CA LEU A 393 3.37 -28.57 -6.16
C LEU A 393 2.09 -27.75 -6.26
N VAL A 394 2.05 -26.81 -7.20
CA VAL A 394 0.95 -25.87 -7.37
C VAL A 394 0.45 -25.79 -8.81
N LEU A 395 -0.81 -25.39 -8.96
CA LEU A 395 -1.38 -24.92 -10.22
C LEU A 395 -1.63 -23.42 -10.13
N PHE A 396 -1.31 -22.71 -11.21
CA PHE A 396 -1.63 -21.29 -11.37
C PHE A 396 -2.90 -21.13 -12.21
N TYR A 397 -3.69 -20.12 -11.88
CA TYR A 397 -4.79 -19.66 -12.72
C TYR A 397 -4.75 -18.15 -12.83
N VAL A 398 -4.97 -17.63 -14.03
CA VAL A 398 -5.12 -16.19 -14.28
C VAL A 398 -6.51 -15.97 -14.87
N ASP A 399 -7.29 -15.07 -14.25
CA ASP A 399 -8.68 -14.80 -14.62
C ASP A 399 -9.54 -16.07 -14.73
N GLY A 400 -9.35 -16.98 -13.77
CA GLY A 400 -10.07 -18.25 -13.66
C GLY A 400 -9.61 -19.35 -14.62
N MET A 401 -8.68 -19.07 -15.54
CA MET A 401 -8.13 -20.05 -16.48
C MET A 401 -6.83 -20.64 -15.95
N GLN A 402 -6.71 -21.98 -15.94
CA GLN A 402 -5.46 -22.64 -15.56
C GLN A 402 -4.34 -22.27 -16.54
N VAL A 403 -3.16 -22.00 -15.99
CA VAL A 403 -1.97 -21.64 -16.76
C VAL A 403 -0.90 -22.71 -16.57
N GLY A 404 -0.50 -23.32 -17.68
CA GLY A 404 0.58 -24.31 -17.72
C GLY A 404 0.31 -25.57 -16.90
N ASP A 405 1.38 -26.33 -16.71
CA ASP A 405 1.42 -27.54 -15.90
C ASP A 405 1.74 -27.22 -14.43
N THR A 406 1.66 -28.24 -13.59
CA THR A 406 2.01 -28.17 -12.18
C THR A 406 3.45 -27.69 -11.97
N VAL A 407 3.62 -26.68 -11.11
CA VAL A 407 4.93 -26.10 -10.76
C VAL A 407 5.35 -26.58 -9.38
N ASN A 408 6.58 -27.05 -9.24
CA ASN A 408 7.12 -27.45 -7.94
C ASN A 408 7.88 -26.28 -7.28
N LEU A 409 7.23 -25.60 -6.34
CA LEU A 409 7.82 -24.48 -5.61
C LEU A 409 8.82 -24.92 -4.52
N SER A 410 9.00 -26.24 -4.31
CA SER A 410 9.93 -26.76 -3.29
C SER A 410 11.37 -26.88 -3.77
N LEU A 411 11.64 -26.68 -5.06
CA LEU A 411 12.95 -26.89 -5.64
C LEU A 411 13.78 -25.62 -5.54
N LEU A 412 14.94 -25.73 -4.88
CA LEU A 412 15.96 -24.69 -4.89
C LEU A 412 16.44 -24.42 -6.32
N ALA A 413 16.91 -23.19 -6.57
CA ALA A 413 17.29 -22.74 -7.91
C ALA A 413 18.36 -23.63 -8.57
N ASP A 414 19.33 -24.09 -7.79
CA ASP A 414 20.44 -24.96 -8.21
C ASP A 414 20.00 -26.39 -8.55
N ASN A 415 18.72 -26.74 -8.42
CA ASN A 415 18.20 -28.00 -8.91
C ASN A 415 18.39 -28.11 -10.44
N PRO A 416 18.91 -29.24 -10.96
CA PRO A 416 19.16 -29.39 -12.40
C PRO A 416 17.94 -29.20 -13.31
N SER A 417 16.72 -29.40 -12.80
CA SER A 417 15.48 -29.15 -13.56
C SER A 417 15.14 -27.66 -13.73
N ILE A 418 15.66 -26.80 -12.86
CA ILE A 418 15.59 -25.33 -12.99
C ILE A 418 16.84 -24.86 -13.75
N GLY A 419 18.02 -25.29 -13.30
CA GLY A 419 19.30 -25.03 -13.98
C GLY A 419 19.81 -23.61 -13.79
N TRP A 420 19.57 -23.04 -12.61
CA TRP A 420 20.22 -21.80 -12.19
C TRP A 420 21.70 -22.04 -11.94
N GLU A 421 22.53 -21.11 -12.39
CA GLU A 421 23.96 -21.07 -12.08
C GLU A 421 24.26 -19.77 -11.31
N LEU A 422 25.10 -19.88 -10.28
CA LEU A 422 25.57 -18.71 -9.53
C LEU A 422 26.38 -17.81 -10.47
N PRO A 423 26.01 -16.52 -10.65
CA PRO A 423 26.85 -15.58 -11.39
C PRO A 423 28.28 -15.56 -10.83
N GLY A 424 29.27 -15.56 -11.72
CA GLY A 424 30.69 -15.66 -11.41
C GLY A 424 31.23 -17.09 -11.32
N SER A 425 30.38 -18.12 -11.25
CA SER A 425 30.83 -19.52 -11.18
C SER A 425 31.24 -20.12 -12.53
N ASN A 426 30.71 -19.57 -13.64
CA ASN A 426 31.00 -20.01 -15.01
C ASN A 426 31.96 -19.03 -15.70
N PRO A 427 33.22 -19.41 -16.01
CA PRO A 427 34.19 -18.51 -16.65
C PRO A 427 33.79 -17.99 -18.02
N THR A 428 32.82 -18.63 -18.69
CA THR A 428 32.33 -18.25 -20.02
C THR A 428 31.02 -17.45 -19.99
N ASP A 429 30.48 -17.22 -18.79
CA ASP A 429 29.25 -16.48 -18.51
C ASP A 429 29.34 -15.85 -17.10
N LEU A 430 30.36 -15.01 -16.89
CA LEU A 430 30.66 -14.45 -15.56
C LEU A 430 29.48 -13.65 -14.97
N ASP A 431 28.76 -12.91 -15.78
CA ASP A 431 27.60 -12.13 -15.32
C ASP A 431 26.30 -12.97 -15.22
N GLY A 432 26.35 -14.22 -15.69
CA GLY A 432 25.23 -15.17 -15.68
C GLY A 432 24.12 -14.85 -16.68
N LEU A 433 24.41 -14.05 -17.73
CA LEU A 433 23.44 -13.57 -18.73
C LEU A 433 22.98 -14.69 -19.67
N LYS A 434 23.89 -15.58 -20.10
CA LYS A 434 23.48 -16.75 -20.90
C LYS A 434 22.61 -17.68 -20.05
N ASN A 435 22.96 -17.87 -18.78
CA ASN A 435 22.14 -18.63 -17.85
C ASN A 435 20.78 -17.96 -17.61
N ASP A 436 20.69 -16.62 -17.58
CA ASP A 436 19.39 -15.91 -17.53
C ASP A 436 18.51 -16.25 -18.74
N SER A 437 19.05 -16.18 -19.95
CA SER A 437 18.29 -16.58 -21.15
C SER A 437 17.84 -18.04 -21.09
N LEU A 438 18.69 -18.95 -20.60
CA LEU A 438 18.34 -20.36 -20.44
C LEU A 438 17.26 -20.57 -19.36
N LEU A 439 17.34 -19.86 -18.25
CA LEU A 439 16.30 -19.89 -17.21
C LEU A 439 14.97 -19.39 -17.75
N HIS A 440 14.97 -18.30 -18.52
CA HIS A 440 13.76 -17.74 -19.13
C HIS A 440 13.06 -18.78 -20.02
N THR A 441 13.81 -19.51 -20.85
CA THR A 441 13.25 -20.61 -21.67
C THR A 441 12.65 -21.77 -20.85
N ARG A 442 13.07 -21.93 -19.59
CA ARG A 442 12.52 -22.91 -18.64
C ARG A 442 11.38 -22.33 -17.79
N GLY A 443 11.00 -21.08 -18.02
CA GLY A 443 9.95 -20.38 -17.29
C GLY A 443 10.39 -19.87 -15.92
N TYR A 444 11.67 -19.57 -15.72
CA TYR A 444 12.22 -19.03 -14.49
C TYR A 444 13.09 -17.80 -14.76
N MET A 445 13.29 -16.95 -13.76
CA MET A 445 14.34 -15.95 -13.74
C MET A 445 15.04 -16.01 -12.37
N LYS A 446 16.29 -15.53 -12.30
CA LYS A 446 16.97 -15.29 -11.01
C LYS A 446 16.18 -14.27 -10.19
N GLY A 447 16.34 -14.28 -8.87
CA GLY A 447 15.90 -13.17 -8.04
C GLY A 447 16.45 -11.82 -8.51
N PRO A 448 15.83 -10.70 -8.11
CA PRO A 448 16.29 -9.36 -8.41
C PRO A 448 17.61 -9.04 -7.70
N ALA A 449 18.40 -8.16 -8.31
CA ALA A 449 19.61 -7.65 -7.67
C ALA A 449 19.31 -6.48 -6.71
N SER A 450 18.06 -6.00 -6.62
CA SER A 450 17.69 -4.76 -5.89
C SER A 450 17.67 -4.84 -4.37
N PHE A 451 17.77 -6.03 -3.76
CA PHE A 451 17.72 -6.17 -2.30
C PHE A 451 18.67 -7.27 -1.79
N TYR A 452 19.11 -7.10 -0.55
CA TYR A 452 20.07 -7.97 0.13
C TYR A 452 19.44 -9.30 0.57
N CYS A 453 20.24 -10.38 0.61
CA CYS A 453 19.86 -11.66 1.22
C CYS A 453 20.68 -11.90 2.49
N PHE A 454 20.26 -11.31 3.61
CA PHE A 454 20.92 -11.52 4.90
C PHE A 454 20.60 -12.89 5.47
N GLY A 455 21.49 -13.84 5.26
CA GLY A 455 21.29 -15.19 5.79
C GLY A 455 21.37 -15.23 7.31
N HIS A 456 20.33 -15.82 7.89
CA HIS A 456 20.34 -16.20 9.29
C HIS A 456 19.46 -17.41 9.60
N TRP A 457 18.46 -17.72 8.76
CA TRP A 457 17.52 -18.82 9.01
C TRP A 457 17.83 -20.10 8.22
N TYR A 458 18.32 -19.96 6.99
CA TYR A 458 18.53 -21.10 6.08
C TYR A 458 20.00 -21.47 5.88
N GLY A 459 20.92 -20.93 6.69
CA GLY A 459 22.34 -21.28 6.69
C GLY A 459 23.10 -20.90 5.41
N TYR A 460 22.62 -19.90 4.67
CA TYR A 460 23.18 -19.46 3.41
C TYR A 460 23.12 -17.93 3.31
N ASN A 461 24.20 -17.29 2.86
CA ASN A 461 24.28 -15.84 2.66
C ASN A 461 24.54 -15.55 1.18
N ALA A 462 23.84 -14.56 0.63
CA ALA A 462 24.12 -14.00 -0.69
C ALA A 462 24.09 -12.48 -0.62
N ASP A 463 24.92 -11.81 -1.42
CA ASP A 463 24.97 -10.34 -1.40
C ASP A 463 23.66 -9.72 -1.88
N ASN A 464 22.87 -10.43 -2.70
CA ASN A 464 21.52 -10.04 -3.12
C ASN A 464 20.72 -11.26 -3.62
N ALA A 465 19.41 -11.07 -3.86
CA ALA A 465 18.51 -12.13 -4.30
C ALA A 465 18.88 -12.77 -5.64
N ARG A 466 19.50 -12.04 -6.57
CA ARG A 466 20.01 -12.63 -7.83
C ARG A 466 21.06 -13.71 -7.59
N LEU A 467 21.88 -13.55 -6.55
CA LEU A 467 22.91 -14.51 -6.16
C LEU A 467 22.37 -15.60 -5.24
N SER A 468 21.13 -15.51 -4.76
CA SER A 468 20.54 -16.48 -3.85
C SER A 468 19.86 -17.62 -4.59
N ARG A 469 20.28 -18.86 -4.30
CA ARG A 469 19.56 -20.06 -4.76
C ARG A 469 18.19 -20.26 -4.08
N GLN A 470 17.87 -19.41 -3.10
CA GLN A 470 16.61 -19.36 -2.37
C GLN A 470 15.72 -18.19 -2.79
N ASN A 471 16.04 -17.52 -3.91
CA ASN A 471 15.16 -16.53 -4.49
C ASN A 471 15.03 -16.75 -6.00
N LEU A 472 13.80 -16.93 -6.46
CA LEU A 472 13.47 -17.17 -7.85
C LEU A 472 12.27 -16.33 -8.24
N ARG A 473 12.21 -15.98 -9.52
CA ARG A 473 10.98 -15.50 -10.15
C ARG A 473 10.45 -16.60 -11.05
N LYS A 474 9.19 -17.01 -10.81
CA LYS A 474 8.48 -17.93 -11.72
C LYS A 474 7.77 -17.11 -12.78
N ILE A 475 8.05 -17.40 -14.06
CA ILE A 475 7.23 -16.90 -15.16
C ILE A 475 5.93 -17.69 -15.16
N ILE A 476 4.82 -17.01 -14.88
CA ILE A 476 3.48 -17.62 -14.87
C ILE A 476 3.02 -17.79 -16.33
N GLY A 477 3.17 -16.76 -17.15
CA GLY A 477 2.85 -16.79 -18.56
C GLY A 477 2.81 -15.40 -19.19
N THR A 478 2.44 -15.35 -20.47
CA THR A 478 2.24 -14.10 -21.22
C THR A 478 0.75 -13.87 -21.45
N PHE A 479 0.27 -12.68 -21.11
CA PHE A 479 -1.14 -12.32 -21.17
C PHE A 479 -1.34 -10.98 -21.87
N THR A 480 -2.39 -10.87 -22.67
CA THR A 480 -2.84 -9.60 -23.25
C THR A 480 -4.07 -9.11 -22.50
N PHE A 481 -3.92 -7.97 -21.83
CA PHE A 481 -5.01 -7.27 -21.15
C PHE A 481 -5.50 -6.13 -22.02
N THR A 482 -6.80 -6.08 -22.30
CA THR A 482 -7.42 -5.11 -23.22
C THR A 482 -7.99 -3.89 -22.53
N GLU A 483 -8.10 -3.92 -21.21
CA GLU A 483 -8.76 -2.90 -20.38
C GLU A 483 -7.89 -2.61 -19.18
N PHE A 484 -7.89 -1.35 -18.72
CA PHE A 484 -7.19 -0.97 -17.49
C PHE A 484 -8.03 -1.45 -16.31
N LYS A 485 -7.76 -2.66 -15.80
CA LYS A 485 -8.59 -3.30 -14.77
C LYS A 485 -7.79 -4.23 -13.88
N PRO A 486 -8.33 -4.58 -12.70
CA PRO A 486 -7.74 -5.62 -11.88
C PRO A 486 -7.94 -7.00 -12.51
N HIS A 487 -6.92 -7.84 -12.36
CA HIS A 487 -6.92 -9.26 -12.74
C HIS A 487 -6.83 -10.16 -11.51
N THR A 488 -7.16 -11.44 -11.67
CA THR A 488 -7.08 -12.42 -10.58
C THR A 488 -5.95 -13.41 -10.80
N LEU A 489 -5.19 -13.69 -9.74
CA LEU A 489 -4.21 -14.77 -9.67
C LEU A 489 -4.66 -15.77 -8.62
N ARG A 490 -4.87 -17.02 -9.02
CA ARG A 490 -5.17 -18.12 -8.10
C ARG A 490 -4.03 -19.13 -8.07
N ILE A 491 -3.65 -19.54 -6.87
CA ILE A 491 -2.60 -20.54 -6.63
C ILE A 491 -3.21 -21.65 -5.80
N GLN A 492 -3.24 -22.85 -6.36
CA GLN A 492 -3.82 -24.03 -5.73
C GLN A 492 -2.72 -25.05 -5.44
N CYS A 493 -2.56 -25.43 -4.17
CA CYS A 493 -1.73 -26.56 -3.78
C CYS A 493 -2.36 -27.87 -4.28
N VAL A 494 -1.64 -28.64 -5.08
CA VAL A 494 -2.08 -29.96 -5.57
C VAL A 494 -1.39 -31.12 -4.86
N LEU A 495 -0.16 -30.91 -4.38
CA LEU A 495 0.55 -31.90 -3.60
C LEU A 495 1.45 -31.21 -2.58
N SER A 496 1.25 -31.56 -1.31
CA SER A 496 2.16 -31.17 -0.26
C SER A 496 3.35 -32.13 -0.16
N ARG A 497 4.52 -31.58 0.19
CA ARG A 497 5.74 -32.33 0.50
C ARG A 497 6.13 -32.26 1.98
N SER A 498 5.28 -31.62 2.80
CA SER A 498 5.54 -31.35 4.23
C SER A 498 4.24 -31.44 5.03
N SER A 499 4.34 -31.90 6.28
CA SER A 499 3.21 -31.83 7.23
C SER A 499 2.81 -30.39 7.58
N ASP A 500 3.71 -29.43 7.35
CA ASP A 500 3.44 -28.00 7.38
C ASP A 500 3.60 -27.45 5.96
N THR A 501 2.50 -27.46 5.21
CA THR A 501 2.46 -27.01 3.81
C THR A 501 2.37 -25.50 3.79
N GLN A 502 3.25 -24.84 3.05
CA GLN A 502 3.39 -23.39 3.08
C GLN A 502 3.46 -22.78 1.68
N LEU A 503 3.09 -21.51 1.54
CA LEU A 503 3.29 -20.68 0.36
C LEU A 503 3.69 -19.27 0.82
N ALA A 504 4.78 -18.76 0.25
CA ALA A 504 5.19 -17.38 0.34
C ALA A 504 4.78 -16.64 -0.93
N MET A 505 4.26 -15.42 -0.76
CA MET A 505 3.99 -14.49 -1.85
C MET A 505 4.58 -13.14 -1.49
N ASP A 506 5.58 -12.75 -2.28
CA ASP A 506 6.41 -11.56 -2.06
C ASP A 506 5.95 -10.43 -3.00
N TYR A 507 6.34 -10.47 -4.28
CA TYR A 507 5.94 -9.50 -5.30
C TYR A 507 5.42 -10.16 -6.58
N LEU A 508 4.66 -9.38 -7.35
CA LEU A 508 4.34 -9.68 -8.75
C LEU A 508 5.06 -8.71 -9.68
N GLU A 509 5.40 -9.19 -10.88
CA GLU A 509 5.92 -8.35 -11.96
C GLU A 509 5.01 -8.45 -13.18
N PHE A 510 4.63 -7.30 -13.73
CA PHE A 510 4.04 -7.18 -15.06
C PHE A 510 5.08 -6.57 -15.98
N VAL A 511 5.69 -7.40 -16.82
CA VAL A 511 6.78 -6.96 -17.73
C VAL A 511 6.25 -6.86 -19.15
N PRO A 512 6.15 -5.66 -19.75
CA PRO A 512 5.79 -5.52 -21.15
C PRO A 512 6.70 -6.40 -22.02
N VAL A 513 6.12 -7.19 -22.93
CA VAL A 513 6.89 -8.16 -23.73
C VAL A 513 7.99 -7.53 -24.58
N GLN A 514 7.87 -6.23 -24.89
CA GLN A 514 8.88 -5.47 -25.62
C GLN A 514 10.15 -5.21 -24.81
N LEU A 515 10.12 -5.40 -23.49
CA LEU A 515 11.26 -5.17 -22.60
C LEU A 515 12.03 -6.45 -22.26
N LEU A 516 11.54 -7.64 -22.61
CA LEU A 516 12.12 -8.90 -22.13
C LEU A 516 13.60 -9.08 -22.48
N GLU A 517 14.05 -8.52 -23.60
CA GLU A 517 15.45 -8.58 -24.04
C GLU A 517 16.35 -7.51 -23.41
N THR A 518 15.76 -6.43 -22.89
CA THR A 518 16.48 -5.25 -22.39
C THR A 518 16.24 -4.97 -20.91
N GLU A 519 15.52 -5.85 -20.23
CA GLU A 519 15.22 -5.72 -18.81
C GLU A 519 16.50 -5.74 -17.98
N GLY A 520 16.54 -4.88 -16.97
CA GLY A 520 17.61 -4.89 -15.97
C GLY A 520 17.60 -6.16 -15.11
N ILE A 521 18.72 -6.38 -14.43
CA ILE A 521 18.88 -7.46 -13.45
C ILE A 521 18.30 -7.10 -12.07
N ASP A 522 17.93 -5.84 -11.89
CA ASP A 522 17.41 -5.26 -10.67
C ASP A 522 16.04 -5.80 -10.32
#